data_AF-A0AAV1K5H5-F1
#
_entry.id   AF-A0AAV1K5H5-F1
#
_cell.length_a   1.000
_cell.length_b   1.000
_cell.length_c   1.000
_cell.angle_alpha   90.00
_cell.angle_beta   90.00
_cell.angle_gamma   90.00
#
_symmetry.space_group_name_H-M   'P 1'
#
loop_
_entity.id
_entity.type
_entity.pdbx_description
1 polymer ?
#
loop_
_entity_poly.entity_id
_entity_poly.type
_entity_poly.pdbx_seq_one_letter_code
_entity_poly.pdbx_strand_id
1 'polypeptide(L)'
;MARCQNARAFASEAQWRRRIAVPAKLSGAVIAICGRFESYIQGLPPPYTLVPPMMALSASTETRTPARAPSFSVCWCAISPMPEILNAVTGKLDTDQPSLLCKQAMFARWIYLMKKLPLSPQEPMDKLPKVDEPEALLYAEAKQLSTEYQVAKQCLMAAFERAQLGKWVKKPIEQDQFLCEIYDANPTLLFA
;
A
#
# COMPACT_ATOMS: atom_id res chain seq x y z
N MET A 1 5.50 -26.93 -36.60
CA MET A 1 5.59 -26.60 -35.15
C MET A 1 6.90 -25.85 -34.92
N ALA A 2 6.88 -24.52 -34.98
CA ALA A 2 8.08 -23.70 -34.81
C ALA A 2 8.16 -23.21 -33.35
N ARG A 3 9.22 -23.63 -32.65
CA ARG A 3 9.60 -23.09 -31.34
C ARG A 3 10.08 -21.65 -31.54
N CYS A 4 9.35 -20.67 -31.02
CA CYS A 4 9.79 -19.29 -31.00
C CYS A 4 10.78 -19.10 -29.84
N GLN A 5 12.06 -19.38 -30.11
CA GLN A 5 13.17 -18.93 -29.29
C GLN A 5 13.37 -17.44 -29.56
N ASN A 6 12.88 -16.58 -28.67
CA ASN A 6 13.30 -15.18 -28.57
C ASN A 6 13.02 -14.65 -27.16
N ALA A 7 13.69 -15.24 -26.17
CA ALA A 7 13.87 -14.62 -24.86
C ALA A 7 14.94 -13.52 -25.01
N ARG A 8 14.53 -12.36 -25.55
CA ARG A 8 15.36 -11.15 -25.50
C ARG A 8 15.47 -10.71 -24.03
N ALA A 9 16.68 -10.82 -23.52
CA ALA A 9 17.23 -10.19 -22.31
C ALA A 9 16.19 -9.51 -21.40
N PHE A 10 15.71 -10.26 -20.40
CA PHE A 10 15.08 -9.65 -19.24
C PHE A 10 16.12 -8.78 -18.54
N ALA A 11 15.93 -7.46 -18.63
CA ALA A 11 16.61 -6.51 -17.76
C ALA A 11 16.48 -6.97 -16.30
N SER A 12 17.53 -6.78 -15.49
CA SER A 12 17.60 -7.29 -14.12
C SER A 12 16.35 -6.87 -13.32
N GLU A 13 15.83 -7.81 -12.53
CA GLU A 13 14.58 -7.71 -11.74
C GLU A 13 14.50 -6.43 -10.86
N ALA A 14 15.65 -5.85 -10.52
CA ALA A 14 15.77 -4.59 -9.78
C ALA A 14 15.24 -3.35 -10.54
N GLN A 15 15.18 -3.39 -11.87
CA GLN A 15 14.94 -2.21 -12.71
C GLN A 15 13.45 -1.83 -12.85
N TRP A 16 12.54 -2.74 -12.47
CA TRP A 16 11.08 -2.53 -12.51
C TRP A 16 10.52 -1.92 -11.23
N ARG A 17 11.24 -1.98 -10.11
CA ARG A 17 10.72 -1.67 -8.75
C ARG A 17 10.38 -0.19 -8.49
N ARG A 18 10.67 0.74 -9.41
CA ARG A 18 10.44 2.19 -9.25
C ARG A 18 9.75 2.83 -10.47
N ARG A 19 8.91 2.06 -11.17
CA ARG A 19 8.22 2.56 -12.38
C ARG A 19 6.72 2.60 -12.19
N ILE A 20 6.10 3.64 -12.75
CA ILE A 20 4.65 3.67 -12.98
C ILE A 20 4.45 3.57 -14.49
N ALA A 21 3.89 2.46 -14.94
CA ALA A 21 3.48 2.29 -16.33
C ALA A 21 2.08 2.88 -16.50
N VAL A 22 1.91 3.80 -17.44
CA VAL A 22 0.62 4.40 -17.76
C VAL A 22 0.22 4.09 -19.20
N PRO A 23 -1.07 3.77 -19.45
CA PRO A 23 -1.56 3.50 -20.81
C PRO A 23 -1.82 4.78 -21.61
N ALA A 24 -1.63 5.98 -21.03
CA ALA A 24 -2.00 7.26 -21.61
C ALA A 24 -0.94 8.36 -21.40
N LYS A 25 -1.24 9.60 -21.80
CA LYS A 25 -0.32 10.77 -21.83
C LYS A 25 0.51 10.92 -20.54
N LEU A 26 1.84 10.88 -20.70
CA LEU A 26 2.81 11.02 -19.60
C LEU A 26 2.72 12.36 -18.88
N SER A 27 2.52 13.47 -19.59
CA SER A 27 2.59 14.82 -18.99
C SER A 27 1.58 15.04 -17.87
N GLY A 28 0.32 14.61 -18.07
CA GLY A 28 -0.71 14.68 -17.04
C GLY A 28 -0.42 13.77 -15.84
N ALA A 29 0.17 12.59 -16.09
CA ALA A 29 0.55 11.66 -15.03
C ALA A 29 1.68 12.22 -14.14
N VAL A 30 2.72 12.86 -14.71
CA VAL A 30 3.81 13.48 -13.92
C VAL A 30 3.22 14.47 -12.92
N ILE A 31 2.38 15.37 -13.44
CA ILE A 31 1.78 16.47 -12.67
C ILE A 31 0.91 15.90 -11.56
N ALA A 32 0.09 14.89 -11.86
CA ALA A 32 -0.79 14.28 -10.87
C ALA A 32 -0.03 13.54 -9.75
N ILE A 33 1.07 12.85 -10.09
CA ILE A 33 1.79 11.98 -9.17
C ILE A 33 2.68 12.78 -8.20
N CYS A 34 3.51 13.69 -8.71
CA CYS A 34 4.42 14.49 -7.87
C CYS A 34 4.38 15.98 -8.21
N GLY A 35 4.30 16.34 -9.49
CA GLY A 35 4.58 17.72 -9.93
C GLY A 35 3.68 18.79 -9.32
N ARG A 36 2.41 18.48 -9.03
CA ARG A 36 1.45 19.47 -8.50
C ARG A 36 1.76 20.00 -7.10
N PHE A 37 2.51 19.26 -6.28
CA PHE A 37 2.85 19.66 -4.91
C PHE A 37 4.35 19.64 -4.62
N GLU A 38 5.18 19.31 -5.61
CA GLU A 38 6.63 19.13 -5.47
C GLU A 38 7.33 20.36 -4.89
N SER A 39 7.04 21.57 -5.39
CA SER A 39 7.63 22.81 -4.87
C SER A 39 7.16 23.18 -3.46
N TYR A 40 6.12 22.51 -2.97
CA TYR A 40 5.54 22.78 -1.66
C TYR A 40 5.89 21.67 -0.66
N ILE A 41 6.37 20.50 -1.03
CA ILE A 41 6.71 19.51 -0.01
C ILE A 41 8.00 19.92 0.73
N GLN A 42 7.96 19.94 2.06
CA GLN A 42 9.11 20.31 2.90
C GLN A 42 9.02 19.63 4.26
N GLY A 43 10.16 19.52 4.94
CA GLY A 43 10.24 18.98 6.30
C GLY A 43 10.00 17.47 6.41
N LEU A 44 10.19 16.70 5.33
CA LEU A 44 10.09 15.25 5.39
C LEU A 44 11.17 14.67 6.34
N PRO A 45 10.80 13.81 7.31
CA PRO A 45 11.76 13.18 8.19
C PRO A 45 12.50 12.06 7.44
N PRO A 46 13.77 11.76 7.77
CA PRO A 46 14.43 10.55 7.27
C PRO A 46 13.61 9.30 7.62
N PRO A 47 13.51 8.28 6.73
CA PRO A 47 14.09 8.16 5.39
C PRO A 47 13.18 8.70 4.26
N TYR A 48 12.10 9.41 4.58
CA TYR A 48 11.11 9.85 3.61
C TYR A 48 11.67 10.96 2.72
N THR A 49 11.55 10.75 1.41
CA THR A 49 11.93 11.73 0.39
C THR A 49 10.86 11.73 -0.70
N LEU A 50 10.69 12.87 -1.38
CA LEU A 50 9.89 12.90 -2.59
C LEU A 50 10.74 12.31 -3.72
N VAL A 51 10.40 11.11 -4.16
CA VAL A 51 11.06 10.46 -5.29
C VAL A 51 10.14 10.55 -6.50
N PRO A 52 10.49 11.32 -7.55
CA PRO A 52 9.74 11.31 -8.80
C PRO A 52 9.88 9.91 -9.43
N PRO A 53 8.79 9.16 -9.64
CA PRO A 53 8.88 7.83 -10.22
C PRO A 53 9.25 7.92 -11.70
N MET A 54 9.98 6.92 -12.19
CA MET A 54 10.21 6.80 -13.62
C MET A 54 8.92 6.35 -14.30
N MET A 55 8.42 7.13 -15.26
CA MET A 55 7.20 6.78 -15.96
C MET A 55 7.49 6.19 -17.33
N ALA A 56 6.74 5.15 -17.68
CA ALA A 56 6.84 4.50 -18.98
C ALA A 56 5.47 4.43 -19.63
N LEU A 57 5.43 4.62 -20.95
CA LEU A 57 4.25 4.32 -21.74
C LEU A 57 4.15 2.81 -21.95
N SER A 58 2.94 2.27 -21.80
CA SER A 58 2.67 0.91 -22.25
C SER A 58 2.84 0.81 -23.77
N ALA A 59 3.49 -0.25 -24.24
CA ALA A 59 3.69 -0.50 -25.67
C ALA A 59 2.38 -0.81 -26.41
N SER A 60 1.39 -1.35 -25.68
CA SER A 60 0.03 -1.57 -26.17
C SER A 60 -0.92 -0.67 -25.41
N THR A 61 -1.73 0.09 -26.14
CA THR A 61 -2.80 0.90 -25.57
C THR A 61 -4.11 0.11 -25.66
N GLU A 62 -4.79 -0.05 -24.54
CA GLU A 62 -6.08 -0.71 -24.49
C GLU A 62 -7.14 0.25 -25.06
N THR A 63 -7.94 -0.23 -26.00
CA THR A 63 -9.02 0.60 -26.57
C THR A 63 -10.13 0.73 -25.54
N ARG A 64 -10.54 1.96 -25.24
CA ARG A 64 -11.63 2.20 -24.29
C ARG A 64 -12.93 1.61 -24.84
N THR A 65 -13.42 0.56 -24.20
CA THR A 65 -14.78 0.05 -24.41
C THR A 65 -15.75 0.76 -23.45
N PRO A 66 -16.78 1.47 -23.95
CA PRO A 66 -17.79 2.08 -23.09
C PRO A 66 -18.71 0.98 -22.53
N ALA A 67 -18.31 0.38 -21.41
CA ALA A 67 -19.10 -0.60 -20.67
C ALA A 67 -19.24 -0.15 -19.21
N ARG A 68 -20.31 -0.61 -18.55
CA ARG A 68 -20.48 -0.41 -17.11
C ARG A 68 -19.34 -1.12 -16.38
N ALA A 69 -18.68 -0.41 -15.46
CA ALA A 69 -17.64 -1.01 -14.64
C ALA A 69 -18.22 -2.19 -13.84
N PRO A 70 -17.51 -3.32 -13.76
CA PRO A 70 -17.94 -4.45 -12.94
C PRO A 70 -18.12 -4.05 -11.48
N SER A 71 -19.06 -4.68 -10.79
CA SER A 71 -19.31 -4.49 -9.35
C SER A 71 -18.44 -5.39 -8.47
N PHE A 72 -17.36 -5.93 -9.01
CA PHE A 72 -16.41 -6.76 -8.29
C PHE A 72 -14.98 -6.25 -8.47
N SER A 73 -14.13 -6.60 -7.51
CA SER A 73 -12.69 -6.38 -7.52
C SER A 73 -11.98 -7.72 -7.37
N VAL A 74 -10.90 -7.92 -8.14
CA VAL A 74 -10.07 -9.12 -8.03
C VAL A 74 -8.73 -8.71 -7.44
N CYS A 75 -8.29 -9.39 -6.39
CA CYS A 75 -6.97 -9.20 -5.80
C CYS A 75 -6.23 -10.52 -5.63
N TRP A 76 -4.92 -10.48 -5.82
CA TRP A 76 -4.06 -11.67 -5.78
C TRP A 76 -2.66 -11.28 -5.33
N CYS A 77 -2.02 -12.15 -4.54
CA CYS A 77 -0.62 -12.04 -4.14
C CYS A 77 0.16 -13.24 -4.69
N ALA A 78 1.45 -13.08 -4.97
CA ALA A 78 2.28 -14.15 -5.54
C ALA A 78 2.37 -15.43 -4.69
N ILE A 79 2.13 -15.30 -3.39
CA ILE A 79 2.11 -16.41 -2.43
C ILE A 79 0.74 -17.07 -2.32
N SER A 80 -0.30 -16.45 -2.90
CA SER A 80 -1.67 -16.93 -2.85
C SER A 80 -1.93 -17.96 -3.96
N PRO A 81 -2.50 -19.14 -3.62
CA PRO A 81 -2.81 -20.14 -4.63
C PRO A 81 -3.95 -19.67 -5.56
N MET A 82 -4.90 -18.88 -5.05
CA MET A 82 -6.08 -18.42 -5.77
C MET A 82 -6.34 -16.92 -5.52
N PRO A 83 -6.94 -16.19 -6.49
CA PRO A 83 -7.34 -14.80 -6.30
C PRO A 83 -8.57 -14.68 -5.39
N GLU A 84 -8.65 -13.60 -4.61
CA GLU A 84 -9.88 -13.18 -3.94
C GLU A 84 -10.74 -12.35 -4.91
N ILE A 85 -12.03 -12.66 -4.95
CA ILE A 85 -13.04 -11.88 -5.66
C ILE A 85 -13.92 -11.21 -4.62
N LEU A 86 -13.95 -9.89 -4.65
CA LEU A 86 -14.65 -9.04 -3.68
C LEU A 86 -15.78 -8.30 -4.36
N ASN A 87 -16.92 -8.20 -3.69
CA ASN A 87 -17.97 -7.27 -4.08
C ASN A 87 -17.49 -5.83 -3.79
N ALA A 88 -17.43 -4.98 -4.82
CA ALA A 88 -16.89 -3.62 -4.72
C ALA A 88 -17.73 -2.67 -3.86
N VAL A 89 -18.98 -3.05 -3.56
CA VAL A 89 -19.90 -2.26 -2.72
C VAL A 89 -19.73 -2.63 -1.25
N THR A 90 -19.67 -3.93 -0.94
CA THR A 90 -19.58 -4.41 0.46
C THR A 90 -18.14 -4.54 0.96
N GLY A 91 -17.17 -4.69 0.04
CA GLY A 91 -15.76 -4.94 0.36
C GLY A 91 -15.46 -6.35 0.88
N LYS A 92 -16.40 -7.29 0.70
CA LYS A 92 -16.32 -8.68 1.17
C LYS A 92 -16.35 -9.67 0.01
N LEU A 93 -15.97 -10.91 0.29
CA LEU A 93 -16.13 -12.02 -0.64
C LEU A 93 -17.62 -12.37 -0.83
N ASP A 94 -17.93 -13.13 -1.89
CA ASP A 94 -19.29 -13.63 -2.14
C ASP A 94 -19.80 -14.56 -1.03
N THR A 95 -18.89 -15.10 -0.20
CA THR A 95 -19.18 -15.89 1.01
C THR A 95 -19.45 -15.03 2.25
N ASP A 96 -19.57 -13.71 2.09
CA ASP A 96 -19.67 -12.69 3.15
C ASP A 96 -18.48 -12.64 4.12
N GLN A 97 -17.38 -13.32 3.77
CA GLN A 97 -16.14 -13.30 4.53
C GLN A 97 -15.34 -12.01 4.25
N PRO A 98 -14.59 -11.49 5.23
CA PRO A 98 -13.69 -10.37 5.01
C PRO A 98 -12.50 -10.78 4.14
N SER A 99 -12.01 -9.84 3.33
CA SER A 99 -10.79 -10.03 2.53
C SER A 99 -9.53 -10.15 3.40
N LEU A 100 -8.55 -10.90 2.94
CA LEU A 100 -7.19 -10.89 3.48
C LEU A 100 -6.48 -9.52 3.38
N LEU A 101 -7.02 -8.60 2.56
CA LEU A 101 -6.57 -7.21 2.45
C LEU A 101 -7.31 -6.24 3.41
N CYS A 102 -8.29 -6.72 4.17
CA CYS A 102 -9.00 -5.88 5.12
C CYS A 102 -8.09 -5.43 6.28
N LYS A 103 -8.50 -4.38 7.00
CA LYS A 103 -7.70 -3.83 8.11
C LYS A 103 -7.45 -4.85 9.21
N GLN A 104 -8.44 -5.67 9.57
CA GLN A 104 -8.30 -6.74 10.58
C GLN A 104 -7.21 -7.75 10.18
N ALA A 105 -7.27 -8.29 8.96
CA ALA A 105 -6.28 -9.26 8.47
C ALA A 105 -4.87 -8.66 8.40
N MET A 106 -4.73 -7.42 7.93
CA MET A 106 -3.44 -6.72 7.89
C MET A 106 -2.90 -6.39 9.29
N PHE A 107 -3.78 -6.08 10.24
CA PHE A 107 -3.38 -5.83 11.63
C PHE A 107 -2.92 -7.12 12.31
N ALA A 108 -3.62 -8.24 12.09
CA ALA A 108 -3.21 -9.55 12.58
C ALA A 108 -1.83 -9.97 12.03
N ARG A 109 -1.57 -9.73 10.74
CA ARG A 109 -0.23 -9.93 10.14
C ARG A 109 0.83 -9.08 10.84
N TRP A 110 0.54 -7.82 11.12
CA TRP A 110 1.46 -6.92 11.83
C TRP A 110 1.74 -7.40 13.25
N ILE A 111 0.71 -7.78 14.02
CA ILE A 111 0.86 -8.35 15.38
C ILE A 111 1.73 -9.61 15.35
N TYR A 112 1.46 -10.53 14.41
CA TYR A 112 2.27 -11.74 14.24
C TYR A 112 3.75 -11.41 14.01
N LEU A 113 4.03 -10.44 13.13
CA LEU A 113 5.40 -10.00 12.86
C LEU A 113 6.05 -9.35 14.09
N MET A 114 5.32 -8.50 14.83
CA MET A 114 5.83 -7.87 16.05
C MET A 114 6.21 -8.89 17.12
N LYS A 115 5.47 -10.00 17.23
CA LYS A 115 5.77 -11.08 18.18
C LYS A 115 6.94 -11.97 17.74
N LYS A 116 7.17 -12.11 16.43
CA LYS A 116 8.14 -13.07 15.86
C LYS A 116 9.47 -12.47 15.47
N LEU A 117 9.51 -11.20 15.09
CA LEU A 117 10.75 -10.56 14.67
C LEU A 117 11.59 -10.23 15.91
N PRO A 118 12.82 -10.77 16.02
CA PRO A 118 13.73 -10.29 17.05
C PRO A 118 14.03 -8.81 16.78
N LEU A 119 14.10 -8.01 17.85
CA LEU A 119 14.61 -6.64 17.76
C LEU A 119 15.99 -6.70 17.09
N SER A 120 16.11 -6.19 15.86
CA SER A 120 17.35 -6.29 15.09
C SER A 120 18.50 -5.66 15.88
N PRO A 121 19.62 -6.37 16.10
CA PRO A 121 20.75 -5.84 16.84
C PRO A 121 21.53 -4.72 16.10
N GLN A 122 21.12 -4.35 14.88
CA GLN A 122 21.81 -3.37 14.03
C GLN A 122 21.13 -2.01 13.89
N GLU A 123 19.96 -1.82 14.49
CA GLU A 123 19.34 -0.50 14.64
C GLU A 123 19.65 0.00 16.06
N PRO A 124 20.01 1.29 16.29
CA PRO A 124 20.08 1.83 17.64
C PRO A 124 18.79 1.48 18.37
N MET A 125 18.92 0.88 19.55
CA MET A 125 17.83 0.31 20.36
C MET A 125 16.70 1.31 20.69
N ASP A 126 16.88 2.58 20.34
CA ASP A 126 16.03 3.73 20.59
C ASP A 126 14.95 4.00 19.52
N LYS A 127 14.97 3.32 18.36
CA LYS A 127 14.10 3.69 17.22
C LYS A 127 12.86 2.82 16.99
N LEU A 128 12.84 1.57 17.42
CA LEU A 128 11.65 0.74 17.29
C LEU A 128 10.93 0.69 18.65
N PRO A 129 9.65 1.10 18.74
CA PRO A 129 8.92 0.97 19.99
C PRO A 129 8.87 -0.51 20.36
N LYS A 130 9.45 -0.85 21.53
CA LYS A 130 9.23 -2.15 22.16
C LYS A 130 7.77 -2.16 22.60
N VAL A 131 6.96 -2.95 21.89
CA VAL A 131 5.55 -3.14 22.24
C VAL A 131 5.47 -4.49 22.93
N ASP A 132 5.29 -4.49 24.25
CA ASP A 132 5.24 -5.72 25.04
C ASP A 132 3.97 -6.53 24.71
N GLU A 133 2.84 -5.85 24.46
CA GLU A 133 1.54 -6.47 24.16
C GLU A 133 0.87 -5.84 22.91
N PRO A 134 1.32 -6.20 21.70
CA PRO A 134 0.80 -5.60 20.46
C PRO A 134 -0.69 -5.91 20.19
N GLU A 135 -1.22 -7.00 20.77
CA GLU A 135 -2.64 -7.36 20.71
C GLU A 135 -3.56 -6.45 21.54
N ALA A 136 -3.02 -5.76 22.56
CA ALA A 136 -3.80 -4.87 23.41
C ALA A 136 -3.97 -3.47 22.77
N LEU A 137 -3.24 -3.19 21.70
CA LEU A 137 -3.32 -1.92 20.99
C LEU A 137 -4.56 -1.84 20.10
N LEU A 138 -5.21 -0.68 20.10
CA LEU A 138 -6.14 -0.33 19.04
C LEU A 138 -5.37 -0.15 17.72
N TYR A 139 -6.03 -0.46 16.60
CA TYR A 139 -5.44 -0.29 15.28
C TYR A 139 -4.97 1.15 15.01
N ALA A 140 -5.71 2.15 15.50
CA ALA A 140 -5.31 3.55 15.45
C ALA A 140 -4.00 3.83 16.21
N GLU A 141 -3.82 3.24 17.39
CA GLU A 141 -2.64 3.41 18.25
C GLU A 141 -1.42 2.74 17.61
N ALA A 142 -1.57 1.50 17.12
CA ALA A 142 -0.54 0.80 16.38
C ALA A 142 -0.03 1.63 15.18
N LYS A 143 -0.91 2.35 14.48
CA LYS A 143 -0.51 3.27 13.41
C LYS A 143 0.24 4.50 13.91
N GLN A 144 -0.05 5.01 15.11
CA GLN A 144 0.66 6.14 15.69
C GLN A 144 2.10 5.80 16.11
N LEU A 145 2.41 4.53 16.34
CA LEU A 145 3.77 4.08 16.69
C LEU A 145 4.81 4.41 15.60
N SER A 146 4.40 4.52 14.34
CA SER A 146 5.30 4.97 13.26
C SER A 146 5.32 6.50 13.16
N THR A 147 6.05 7.14 14.06
CA THR A 147 6.06 8.60 14.23
C THR A 147 6.60 9.32 12.99
N GLU A 148 7.67 8.82 12.37
CA GLU A 148 8.25 9.41 11.15
C GLU A 148 7.26 9.34 9.98
N TYR A 149 6.48 8.25 9.87
CA TYR A 149 5.42 8.15 8.87
C TYR A 149 4.32 9.18 9.13
N GLN A 150 3.90 9.37 10.38
CA GLN A 150 2.86 10.36 10.70
C GLN A 150 3.32 11.78 10.37
N VAL A 151 4.58 12.13 10.65
CA VAL A 151 5.17 13.42 10.27
C VAL A 151 5.22 13.55 8.74
N ALA A 152 5.72 12.55 8.01
CA ALA A 152 5.75 12.57 6.54
C ALA A 152 4.35 12.75 5.92
N LYS A 153 3.35 12.05 6.47
CA LYS A 153 1.94 12.18 6.07
C LYS A 153 1.40 13.59 6.32
N GLN A 154 1.73 14.22 7.46
CA GLN A 154 1.34 15.60 7.76
C GLN A 154 2.01 16.60 6.80
N CYS A 155 3.31 16.42 6.51
CA CYS A 155 4.03 17.22 5.52
C CYS A 155 3.36 17.17 4.15
N LEU A 156 2.92 15.98 3.71
CA LEU A 156 2.19 15.80 2.46
C LEU A 156 0.86 16.56 2.47
N MET A 157 0.05 16.40 3.52
CA MET A 157 -1.24 17.10 3.63
C MET A 157 -1.06 18.62 3.63
N ALA A 158 -0.07 19.13 4.37
CA ALA A 158 0.26 20.55 4.40
C ALA A 158 0.78 21.06 3.05
N ALA A 159 1.47 20.23 2.26
CA ALA A 159 1.92 20.59 0.92
C ALA A 159 0.74 20.82 -0.04
N PHE A 160 -0.29 19.96 0.01
CA PHE A 160 -1.52 20.15 -0.76
C PHE A 160 -2.25 21.44 -0.38
N GLU A 161 -2.34 21.75 0.92
CA GLU A 161 -2.96 22.98 1.38
C GLU A 161 -2.19 24.23 0.94
N ARG A 162 -0.85 24.22 1.06
CA ARG A 162 0.02 25.34 0.63
C ARG A 162 0.03 25.52 -0.88
N ALA A 163 -0.10 24.45 -1.64
CA ALA A 163 -0.29 24.48 -3.10
C ALA A 163 -1.70 24.93 -3.52
N GLN A 164 -2.60 25.23 -2.58
CA GLN A 164 -4.00 25.56 -2.84
C GLN A 164 -4.77 24.47 -3.60
N LEU A 165 -4.40 23.21 -3.38
CA LEU A 165 -5.02 22.04 -4.03
C LEU A 165 -6.13 21.39 -3.18
N GLY A 166 -6.57 22.09 -2.14
CA GLY A 166 -7.58 21.63 -1.19
C GLY A 166 -7.01 20.88 0.02
N LYS A 167 -7.91 20.50 0.93
CA LYS A 167 -7.58 19.77 2.16
C LYS A 167 -7.80 18.27 2.00
N TRP A 168 -6.92 17.48 2.59
CA TRP A 168 -7.05 16.02 2.55
C TRP A 168 -8.22 15.54 3.42
N VAL A 169 -9.23 14.91 2.80
CA VAL A 169 -10.37 14.34 3.52
C VAL A 169 -9.98 13.00 4.15
N LYS A 170 -10.10 12.91 5.47
CA LYS A 170 -9.85 11.67 6.23
C LYS A 170 -11.18 10.97 6.53
N LYS A 171 -11.11 9.66 6.74
CA LYS A 171 -12.23 8.91 7.32
C LYS A 171 -12.39 9.26 8.81
N PRO A 172 -13.58 9.06 9.38
CA PRO A 172 -13.81 9.19 10.82
C PRO A 172 -12.87 8.27 11.62
N ILE A 173 -12.44 8.72 12.80
CA ILE A 173 -11.45 8.01 13.62
C ILE A 173 -11.97 6.67 14.12
N GLU A 174 -13.27 6.57 14.33
CA GLU A 174 -14.03 5.40 14.79
C GLU A 174 -13.77 4.20 13.86
N GLN A 175 -13.50 4.43 12.58
CA GLN A 175 -13.18 3.38 11.61
C GLN A 175 -11.82 2.68 11.86
N ASP A 176 -10.95 3.26 12.68
CA ASP A 176 -9.66 2.71 13.10
C ASP A 176 -9.62 2.39 14.62
N GLN A 177 -10.70 2.64 15.36
CA GLN A 177 -10.80 2.37 16.81
C GLN A 177 -11.32 0.95 17.09
N PHE A 178 -10.53 -0.06 16.75
CA PHE A 178 -10.85 -1.47 17.02
C PHE A 178 -9.61 -2.24 17.47
N LEU A 179 -9.83 -3.31 18.25
CA LEU A 179 -8.83 -4.32 18.58
C LEU A 179 -8.77 -5.40 17.50
N CYS A 180 -7.62 -6.05 17.35
CA CYS A 180 -7.52 -7.19 16.43
C CYS A 180 -8.39 -8.34 16.93
N GLU A 181 -9.32 -8.82 16.10
CA GLU A 181 -10.23 -9.93 16.44
C GLU A 181 -9.70 -11.29 15.95
N ILE A 182 -8.67 -11.27 15.10
CA ILE A 182 -8.05 -12.46 14.54
C ILE A 182 -6.87 -12.86 15.45
N TYR A 183 -7.12 -13.79 16.35
CA TYR A 183 -6.13 -14.33 17.29
C TYR A 183 -5.60 -15.70 16.85
N ASP A 184 -4.33 -15.99 17.13
CA ASP A 184 -3.67 -17.28 16.90
C ASP A 184 -3.90 -17.89 15.51
N ALA A 185 -4.12 -17.04 14.51
CA ALA A 185 -4.38 -17.48 13.15
C ALA A 185 -3.16 -18.25 12.63
N ASN A 186 -3.44 -19.40 12.00
CA ASN A 186 -2.40 -20.19 11.36
C ASN A 186 -1.65 -19.28 10.36
N PRO A 187 -0.31 -19.15 10.46
CA PRO A 187 0.45 -18.24 9.60
C PRO A 187 0.29 -18.57 8.11
N THR A 188 0.05 -19.83 7.77
CA THR A 188 -0.22 -20.26 6.39
C THR A 188 -1.51 -19.64 5.85
N LEU A 189 -2.53 -19.46 6.70
CA LEU A 189 -3.80 -18.81 6.33
C LEU A 189 -3.68 -17.29 6.42
N LEU A 190 -2.94 -16.80 7.41
CA LEU A 190 -2.77 -15.38 7.63
C LEU A 190 -1.98 -14.73 6.49
N PHE A 191 -0.98 -15.42 5.94
CA PHE A 191 -0.15 -14.97 4.81
C PHE A 191 -0.49 -15.69 3.50
N ALA A 192 -1.64 -16.37 3.43
CA ALA A 192 -2.17 -16.89 2.17
C ALA A 192 -2.42 -15.78 1.16
#